data_AF-A0AB34PHD3-F1
#
_entry.id   AF-A0AB34PHD3-F1
#
_cell.length_a   1.000
_cell.length_b   1.000
_cell.length_c   1.000
_cell.angle_alpha   90.00
_cell.angle_beta   90.00
_cell.angle_gamma   90.00
#
_symmetry.space_group_name_H-M   'P 1'
#
loop_
_entity.id
_entity.type
_entity.pdbx_description
1 polymer ?
#
loop_
_entity_poly.entity_id
_entity_poly.type
_entity_poly.pdbx_seq_one_letter_code
_entity_poly.pdbx_strand_id
1 'polypeptide(L)'
;MAISNRISAGGELTGHFWFVPSNLAIAPIFKYYFKGKIGKGFYARGKLVGGYYFKETPIDSHPYYAGAGIGVGGITSLCKTNKIALFVDLGLKFVVPFGNRHGSKISDTSWGMAYYSLLSPASIPEIAIGIAFRL
;
A
#
# COMPACT_ATOMS: atom_id res chain seq x y z
N MET A 1 9.92 -9.92 -9.71
CA MET A 1 10.85 -11.08 -9.71
C MET A 1 10.22 -12.16 -8.83
N ALA A 2 10.09 -13.40 -9.31
CA ALA A 2 9.47 -14.49 -8.55
C ALA A 2 10.52 -15.16 -7.66
N ILE A 3 10.26 -15.24 -6.36
CA ILE A 3 11.16 -15.89 -5.39
C ILE A 3 10.87 -17.41 -5.34
N SER A 4 9.64 -17.81 -5.70
CA SER A 4 9.18 -19.20 -5.83
C SER A 4 7.94 -19.25 -6.77
N ASN A 5 7.48 -20.44 -7.18
CA ASN A 5 6.29 -20.63 -8.02
C ASN A 5 4.98 -20.06 -7.42
N ARG A 6 4.98 -19.71 -6.13
CA ARG A 6 3.84 -19.13 -5.41
C ARG A 6 4.11 -17.78 -4.76
N ILE A 7 5.36 -17.29 -4.78
CA ILE A 7 5.75 -16.03 -4.12
C ILE A 7 6.26 -15.05 -5.17
N SER A 8 5.58 -13.90 -5.28
CA SER A 8 6.01 -12.78 -6.11
C SER A 8 6.35 -11.59 -5.23
N ALA A 9 7.47 -10.95 -5.50
CA ALA A 9 7.83 -9.66 -4.90
C ALA A 9 7.86 -8.58 -5.99
N GLY A 10 7.43 -7.38 -5.61
CA GLY A 10 7.46 -6.17 -6.42
C GLY A 10 7.45 -4.94 -5.54
N GLY A 11 7.31 -3.78 -6.15
CA GLY A 11 7.17 -2.52 -5.43
C GLY A 11 6.36 -1.53 -6.24
N GLU A 12 5.70 -0.63 -5.53
CA GLU A 12 5.00 0.52 -6.08
C GLU A 12 5.76 1.78 -5.68
N LEU A 13 5.91 2.70 -6.62
CA LEU A 13 6.31 4.07 -6.36
C LEU A 13 5.09 4.95 -6.65
N THR A 14 4.62 5.69 -5.65
CA THR A 14 3.43 6.54 -5.78
C THR A 14 3.82 7.98 -5.50
N GLY A 15 3.50 8.88 -6.42
CA GLY A 15 3.65 10.32 -6.24
C GLY A 15 2.31 11.02 -6.37
N HIS A 16 1.90 11.79 -5.36
CA HIS A 16 0.74 12.68 -5.46
C HIS A 16 1.25 14.11 -5.58
N PHE A 17 0.79 14.86 -6.59
CA PHE A 17 1.31 16.20 -6.88
C PHE A 17 0.28 17.33 -6.89
N TRP A 18 -1.00 17.06 -7.18
CA TRP A 18 -1.99 18.14 -7.41
C TRP A 18 -3.25 18.15 -6.52
N PHE A 19 -3.79 16.99 -6.10
CA PHE A 19 -5.09 16.93 -5.40
C PHE A 19 -5.02 16.45 -3.95
N VAL A 20 -3.87 15.95 -3.52
CA VAL A 20 -3.60 15.41 -2.19
C VAL A 20 -2.29 16.07 -1.75
N PRO A 21 -2.05 16.30 -0.43
CA PRO A 21 -0.78 16.83 0.04
C PRO A 21 0.38 16.14 -0.66
N SER A 22 1.20 16.96 -1.33
CA SER A 22 2.19 16.43 -2.26
C SER A 22 3.09 15.44 -1.52
N ASN A 23 3.15 14.20 -2.00
CA ASN A 23 3.89 13.16 -1.31
C ASN A 23 4.57 12.22 -2.29
N LEU A 24 5.62 11.55 -1.80
CA LEU A 24 6.27 10.45 -2.47
C LEU A 24 6.24 9.26 -1.53
N ALA A 25 5.79 8.12 -2.03
CA ALA A 25 5.69 6.88 -1.28
C ALA A 25 6.36 5.74 -2.05
N ILE A 26 7.12 4.92 -1.33
CA ILE A 26 7.62 3.65 -1.82
C ILE A 26 6.89 2.57 -1.04
N ALA A 27 6.40 1.57 -1.75
CA ALA A 27 5.71 0.46 -1.14
C ALA A 27 6.14 -0.89 -1.72
N PRO A 28 7.05 -1.63 -1.05
CA PRO A 28 7.31 -3.01 -1.43
C PRO A 28 6.07 -3.87 -1.18
N ILE A 29 5.80 -4.77 -2.12
CA ILE A 29 4.64 -5.66 -2.11
C ILE A 29 5.08 -7.10 -2.28
N PHE A 30 4.58 -7.95 -1.39
CA PHE A 30 4.76 -9.39 -1.42
C PHE A 30 3.42 -10.05 -1.67
N LYS A 31 3.33 -10.91 -2.68
CA LYS A 31 2.13 -11.67 -3.03
C LYS A 31 2.38 -13.16 -2.84
N TYR A 32 1.54 -13.81 -2.05
CA TYR A 32 1.51 -15.26 -1.86
C TYR A 32 0.27 -15.86 -2.52
N TYR A 33 0.47 -16.68 -3.55
CA TYR A 33 -0.61 -17.32 -4.31
C TYR A 33 -1.02 -18.62 -3.63
N PHE A 34 -2.18 -18.59 -2.95
CA PHE A 34 -2.75 -19.76 -2.31
C PHE A 34 -3.49 -20.68 -3.29
N LYS A 35 -4.09 -20.11 -4.35
CA LYS A 35 -4.79 -20.88 -5.39
C LYS A 35 -4.40 -20.37 -6.78
N GLY A 36 -3.66 -21.18 -7.54
CA GLY A 36 -3.21 -20.85 -8.89
C GLY A 36 -1.69 -20.69 -8.97
N LYS A 37 -1.23 -19.96 -9.98
CA LYS A 37 0.19 -19.67 -10.26
C LYS A 37 0.39 -18.16 -10.34
N ILE A 38 1.65 -17.71 -10.29
CA ILE A 38 2.00 -16.31 -10.52
C ILE A 38 1.41 -15.83 -11.85
N GLY A 39 0.64 -14.74 -11.80
CA GLY A 39 -0.03 -14.15 -12.97
C GLY A 39 -1.40 -14.75 -13.31
N LYS A 40 -1.83 -15.83 -12.65
CA LYS A 40 -3.18 -16.38 -12.76
C LYS A 40 -3.59 -17.14 -11.49
N GLY A 41 -4.43 -16.54 -10.66
CA GLY A 41 -4.90 -17.12 -9.42
C GLY A 41 -5.27 -16.09 -8.37
N PHE A 42 -5.57 -16.60 -7.17
CA PHE A 42 -5.84 -15.81 -5.99
C PHE A 42 -4.62 -15.77 -5.08
N TYR A 43 -4.36 -14.59 -4.52
CA TYR A 43 -3.21 -14.35 -3.66
C TYR A 43 -3.59 -13.52 -2.43
N ALA A 44 -2.86 -13.76 -1.35
CA ALA A 44 -2.75 -12.81 -0.25
C ALA A 44 -1.60 -11.85 -0.59
N ARG A 45 -1.73 -10.57 -0.24
CA ARG A 45 -0.71 -9.55 -0.42
C ARG A 45 -0.36 -8.90 0.90
N GLY A 46 0.93 -8.74 1.17
CA GLY A 46 1.47 -7.87 2.19
C GLY A 46 2.13 -6.67 1.53
N LYS A 47 1.89 -5.47 2.05
CA LYS A 47 2.43 -4.22 1.57
C LYS A 47 3.06 -3.50 2.76
N LEU A 48 4.29 -3.02 2.60
CA LEU A 48 4.83 -2.02 3.53
C LEU A 48 4.83 -0.70 2.77
N VAL A 49 4.55 0.40 3.44
CA VAL A 49 4.49 1.73 2.83
C VAL A 49 5.41 2.63 3.64
N GLY A 50 6.31 3.34 2.97
CA GLY A 50 7.09 4.42 3.56
C GLY A 50 7.02 5.62 2.63
N GLY A 51 6.77 6.80 3.17
CA GLY A 51 6.67 7.99 2.35
C GLY A 51 6.98 9.28 3.08
N TYR A 52 7.06 10.33 2.28
CA TYR A 52 7.41 11.67 2.69
C TYR A 52 6.42 12.67 2.12
N TYR A 53 5.99 13.64 2.93
CA TYR A 53 5.17 14.76 2.52
C TYR A 53 6.03 15.99 2.20
N PHE A 54 5.92 16.53 0.99
CA PHE A 54 6.64 17.73 0.56
C PHE A 54 6.08 19.02 1.19
N LYS A 55 4.84 19.01 1.67
CA LYS A 55 4.17 20.17 2.31
C LYS A 55 3.68 19.83 3.72
N GLU A 56 3.28 20.84 4.48
CA GLU A 56 2.55 20.65 5.74
C GLU A 56 1.24 19.92 5.51
N THR A 57 1.09 18.79 6.20
CA THR A 57 -0.16 18.05 6.26
C THR A 57 -1.02 18.62 7.37
N PRO A 58 -2.36 18.69 7.19
CA PRO A 58 -3.28 19.09 8.27
C PRO A 58 -3.23 18.15 9.48
N ILE A 59 -2.75 16.93 9.28
CA ILE A 59 -2.58 15.92 10.31
C ILE A 59 -1.13 15.99 10.80
N ASP A 60 -0.99 16.60 11.98
CA ASP A 60 0.09 16.40 12.93
C ASP A 60 1.49 16.93 12.52
N SER A 61 1.63 17.67 11.41
CA SER A 61 2.91 18.32 10.99
C SER A 61 4.13 17.38 10.86
N HIS A 62 3.92 16.07 10.82
CA HIS A 62 4.99 15.08 10.68
C HIS A 62 5.38 14.91 9.19
N PRO A 63 6.69 14.97 8.84
CA PRO A 63 7.13 14.92 7.46
C PRO A 63 7.12 13.51 6.85
N TYR A 64 7.22 12.47 7.67
CA TYR A 64 7.33 11.08 7.23
C TYR A 64 6.12 10.27 7.66
N TYR A 65 5.85 9.19 6.93
CA TYR A 65 4.88 8.20 7.33
C TYR A 65 5.34 6.81 6.96
N ALA A 66 5.00 5.84 7.82
CA ALA A 66 5.28 4.44 7.60
C ALA A 66 4.05 3.62 7.95
N GLY A 67 3.86 2.53 7.24
CA GLY A 67 2.68 1.73 7.35
C GLY A 67 2.85 0.32 6.83
N ALA A 68 1.88 -0.50 7.16
CA ALA A 68 1.75 -1.85 6.64
C ALA A 68 0.31 -2.06 6.20
N GLY A 69 0.13 -2.86 5.17
CA GLY A 69 -1.16 -3.26 4.67
C GLY A 69 -1.18 -4.73 4.34
N ILE A 70 -2.35 -5.32 4.51
CA ILE A 70 -2.63 -6.69 4.10
C ILE A 70 -3.84 -6.68 3.18
N GLY A 71 -3.89 -7.64 2.28
CA GLY A 71 -5.02 -7.77 1.39
C GLY A 71 -5.08 -9.11 0.71
N VAL A 72 -6.12 -9.28 -0.08
CA VAL A 72 -6.34 -10.42 -0.94
C VAL A 72 -6.72 -9.93 -2.32
N GLY A 73 -6.32 -10.66 -3.34
CA GLY A 73 -6.59 -10.29 -4.71
C GLY A 73 -6.68 -11.49 -5.62
N GLY A 74 -7.23 -11.25 -6.80
CA GLY A 74 -7.31 -12.21 -7.88
C GLY A 74 -6.71 -11.60 -9.14
N ILE A 75 -5.91 -12.38 -9.86
CA ILE A 75 -5.43 -12.02 -11.20
C ILE A 75 -5.82 -13.12 -12.19
N THR A 76 -6.32 -12.71 -13.34
CA THR A 76 -6.70 -13.63 -14.42
C THR A 76 -6.22 -13.10 -15.77
N SER A 77 -5.57 -13.96 -16.55
CA SER A 77 -5.13 -13.61 -17.90
C SER A 77 -6.33 -13.59 -18.85
N LEU A 78 -6.51 -12.49 -19.57
CA LEU A 78 -7.59 -12.31 -20.55
C LEU A 78 -7.28 -13.01 -21.89
N CYS A 79 -6.02 -12.97 -22.32
CA CYS A 79 -5.62 -13.48 -23.63
C CYS A 79 -4.93 -14.85 -23.52
N LYS A 80 -5.10 -15.70 -24.54
CA LYS A 80 -4.35 -16.97 -24.70
C LYS A 80 -2.83 -16.78 -24.65
N THR A 81 -2.36 -15.59 -25.00
CA THR A 81 -0.94 -15.19 -24.99
C THR A 81 -0.40 -14.82 -23.59
N ASN A 82 -1.24 -14.78 -22.54
CA ASN A 82 -0.89 -14.40 -21.16
C ASN A 82 -0.17 -13.03 -21.01
N LYS A 83 -0.24 -12.16 -22.02
CA LYS A 83 0.38 -10.82 -22.01
C LYS A 83 -0.46 -9.77 -21.28
N ILE A 84 -1.77 -9.97 -21.23
CA ILE A 84 -2.72 -9.04 -20.60
C ILE A 84 -3.47 -9.80 -19.52
N ALA A 85 -3.49 -9.25 -18.31
CA ALA A 85 -4.22 -9.81 -17.18
C ALA A 85 -5.06 -8.75 -16.49
N LEU A 86 -6.27 -9.12 -16.07
CA LEU A 86 -7.07 -8.31 -15.15
C LEU A 86 -6.72 -8.70 -13.73
N PHE A 87 -6.59 -7.71 -12.85
CA PHE A 87 -6.47 -7.94 -11.43
C PHE A 87 -7.51 -7.13 -10.66
N VAL A 88 -7.94 -7.71 -9.54
CA VAL A 88 -8.77 -7.07 -8.52
C VAL A 88 -8.08 -7.32 -7.19
N ASP A 89 -7.83 -6.25 -6.46
CA ASP A 89 -7.19 -6.24 -5.16
C ASP A 89 -8.12 -5.58 -4.14
N LEU A 90 -8.26 -6.23 -2.99
CA LEU A 90 -8.96 -5.73 -1.82
C LEU A 90 -8.01 -5.81 -0.63
N GLY A 91 -7.92 -4.76 0.17
CA GLY A 91 -7.06 -4.78 1.35
C GLY A 91 -7.34 -3.65 2.31
N LEU A 92 -6.61 -3.70 3.42
CA LEU A 92 -6.58 -2.67 4.43
C LEU A 92 -5.13 -2.26 4.61
N LYS A 93 -4.86 -0.97 4.60
CA LYS A 93 -3.57 -0.41 4.99
C LYS A 93 -3.72 0.42 6.24
N PHE A 94 -2.69 0.41 7.04
CA PHE A 94 -2.53 1.25 8.20
C PHE A 94 -1.26 2.06 8.04
N VAL A 95 -1.33 3.37 8.25
CA VAL A 95 -0.23 4.30 8.04
C VAL A 95 -0.13 5.25 9.22
N VAL A 96 1.05 5.35 9.80
CA VAL A 96 1.37 6.20 10.95
C VAL A 96 2.31 7.32 10.49
N PRO A 97 1.94 8.60 10.70
CA PRO A 97 2.86 9.71 10.53
C PRO A 97 3.88 9.75 11.69
N PHE A 98 5.14 10.06 11.39
CA PHE A 98 6.21 10.17 12.39
C PHE A 98 7.32 11.17 11.99
N GLY A 99 8.15 11.56 12.96
CA GLY A 99 9.22 12.56 12.80
C GLY A 99 8.77 14.00 13.10
N ASN A 100 9.62 14.75 13.79
CA ASN A 100 9.31 16.13 14.17
C ASN A 100 9.77 17.12 13.09
N ARG A 101 8.90 18.03 12.65
CA ARG A 101 9.34 19.25 11.97
C ARG A 101 9.77 20.30 12.98
N HIS A 102 10.92 20.92 12.75
CA HIS A 102 11.43 22.03 13.55
C HIS A 102 10.38 23.17 13.56
N GLY A 103 9.78 23.44 14.73
CA GLY A 103 8.78 24.51 14.90
C GLY A 103 7.33 24.07 15.17
N SER A 104 7.02 22.78 15.22
CA SER A 104 5.67 22.30 15.57
C SER A 104 5.47 22.21 17.09
N LYS A 105 4.52 22.98 17.65
CA LYS A 105 4.05 22.84 19.04
C LYS A 105 3.20 21.57 19.14
N ILE A 106 3.68 20.62 19.92
CA ILE A 106 3.04 19.33 20.19
C ILE A 106 1.80 19.56 21.06
N SER A 107 0.61 19.12 20.63
CA SER A 107 -0.56 19.00 21.51
C SER A 107 -0.85 17.52 21.81
N ASP A 108 -0.58 17.14 23.05
CA ASP A 108 -1.22 16.10 23.85
C ASP A 108 -1.69 14.79 23.19
N THR A 109 -0.75 13.86 23.05
CA THR A 109 -0.61 12.61 23.83
C THR A 109 -1.84 11.93 24.48
N SER A 110 -3.02 11.87 23.86
CA SER A 110 -4.14 11.07 24.43
C SER A 110 -5.01 10.25 23.49
N TRP A 111 -4.68 10.17 22.20
CA TRP A 111 -5.44 9.36 21.22
C TRP A 111 -4.66 8.13 20.70
N GLY A 112 -3.52 7.83 21.34
CA GLY A 112 -2.40 7.11 20.72
C GLY A 112 -2.39 5.57 20.73
N MET A 113 -3.47 4.88 21.11
CA MET A 113 -3.46 3.39 21.18
C MET A 113 -4.60 2.75 20.39
N ALA A 114 -5.82 3.31 20.48
CA ALA A 114 -6.96 2.83 19.69
C ALA A 114 -6.81 3.12 18.18
N TYR A 115 -6.03 4.15 17.83
CA TYR A 115 -5.70 4.53 16.46
C TYR A 115 -4.62 3.65 15.81
N TYR A 116 -3.98 2.74 16.56
CA TYR A 116 -2.85 1.94 16.06
C TYR A 116 -3.20 0.49 15.73
N SER A 117 -4.49 0.15 15.78
CA SER A 117 -4.97 -1.17 15.40
C SER A 117 -5.31 -1.25 13.90
N LEU A 118 -5.22 -2.46 13.34
CA LEU A 118 -5.60 -2.77 11.94
C LEU A 118 -7.09 -2.56 11.63
N LEU A 119 -7.90 -2.34 12.66
CA LEU A 119 -9.33 -2.02 12.60
C LEU A 119 -9.62 -0.62 13.17
N SER A 120 -8.58 0.20 13.36
CA SER A 120 -8.73 1.57 13.82
C SER A 120 -9.40 2.45 12.75
N PRO A 121 -9.94 3.62 13.12
CA PRO A 121 -10.40 4.62 12.15
C PRO A 121 -9.33 5.06 11.14
N ALA A 122 -8.05 4.81 11.42
CA ALA A 122 -6.92 5.08 10.53
C ALA A 122 -6.64 3.95 9.53
N SER A 123 -7.45 2.88 9.54
CA SER A 123 -7.41 1.80 8.55
C SER A 123 -8.02 2.28 7.25
N ILE A 124 -7.21 2.40 6.21
CA ILE A 124 -7.65 2.87 4.91
C ILE A 124 -7.99 1.64 4.05
N PRO A 125 -9.25 1.47 3.64
CA PRO A 125 -9.60 0.44 2.68
C PRO A 125 -8.93 0.72 1.33
N GLU A 126 -8.20 -0.26 0.82
CA GLU A 126 -7.63 -0.23 -0.52
C GLU A 126 -8.43 -1.16 -1.43
N ILE A 127 -9.06 -0.57 -2.44
CA ILE A 127 -9.70 -1.30 -3.53
C ILE A 127 -8.99 -0.88 -4.81
N ALA A 128 -8.47 -1.84 -5.56
CA ALA A 128 -7.85 -1.57 -6.85
C ALA A 128 -8.32 -2.58 -7.89
N ILE A 129 -8.74 -2.07 -9.04
CA ILE A 129 -9.07 -2.87 -10.21
C ILE A 129 -8.18 -2.36 -11.33
N GLY A 130 -7.52 -3.25 -12.05
CA GLY A 130 -6.60 -2.82 -13.08
C GLY A 130 -6.24 -3.90 -14.08
N ILE A 131 -5.48 -3.47 -15.08
CA ILE A 131 -4.93 -4.31 -16.14
C ILE A 131 -3.42 -4.37 -15.95
N ALA A 132 -2.89 -5.57 -15.83
CA ALA A 132 -1.46 -5.85 -15.78
C ALA A 132 -0.99 -6.32 -17.17
N PHE A 133 0.11 -5.73 -17.63
CA PHE A 133 0.80 -6.14 -18.84
C PHE A 133 2.07 -6.90 -18.48
N ARG A 134 2.24 -8.07 -19.09
CA ARG A 134 3.48 -8.84 -18.99
C ARG A 134 4.35 -8.48 -20.19
N LEU A 135 5.44 -7.77 -19.89
CA LEU A 135 6.52 -7.46 -20.83
C LEU A 135 7.35 -8.72 -21.11
#